data_AF-A0A969ESB8-F1
#
_entry.id   AF-A0A969ESB8-F1
#
_cell.length_a   1.000
_cell.length_b   1.000
_cell.length_c   1.000
_cell.angle_alpha   90.00
_cell.angle_beta   90.00
_cell.angle_gamma   90.00
#
_symmetry.space_group_name_H-M   'P 1'
#
loop_
_entity.id
_entity.type
_entity.pdbx_description
1 polymer ?
#
loop_
_entity_poly.entity_id
_entity_poly.type
_entity_poly.pdbx_seq_one_letter_code
_entity_poly.pdbx_strand_id
1 'polypeptide(L)'
;MRENNRSAGMAVRALSEVHLAIQRRCIDLVLAEIQQEGKGEPPVPYAFLIMGSGGRKEMIIRTDQDNGIILADDPVTEAPETRRWFMDFCDRVNHRLDDVGYEWCTGDIMARNPDFHKTLNEWQQQISNITDLPNEKRARWSTIFSISKPCTAMIV
;
A
#
# COMPACT_ATOMS: atom_id res chain seq x y z
N MET A 1 -14.13 2.55 -41.73
CA MET A 1 -13.46 2.01 -40.53
C MET A 1 -13.94 2.82 -39.34
N ARG A 2 -14.60 2.20 -38.35
CA ARG A 2 -14.99 2.91 -37.12
C ARG A 2 -13.72 3.17 -36.32
N GLU A 3 -13.47 4.43 -35.96
CA GLU A 3 -12.42 4.81 -35.02
C GLU A 3 -12.69 4.15 -33.66
N ASN A 4 -12.11 2.96 -33.45
CA ASN A 4 -12.04 2.31 -32.14
C ASN A 4 -10.92 2.95 -31.28
N ASN A 5 -10.75 4.26 -31.39
CA ASN A 5 -9.71 5.01 -30.68
C ASN A 5 -10.21 5.37 -29.28
N ARG A 6 -10.42 4.37 -28.42
CA ARG A 6 -10.37 4.64 -26.97
C ARG A 6 -8.95 5.11 -26.71
N SER A 7 -8.77 6.34 -26.23
CA SER A 7 -7.44 6.89 -26.01
C SER A 7 -6.63 5.95 -25.13
N ALA A 8 -5.33 5.76 -25.43
CA ALA A 8 -4.45 4.89 -24.64
C ALA A 8 -4.53 5.21 -23.14
N GLY A 9 -4.71 6.49 -22.78
CA GLY A 9 -4.92 6.92 -21.40
C GLY A 9 -6.21 6.37 -20.75
N MET A 10 -7.32 6.24 -21.49
CA MET A 10 -8.52 5.59 -20.97
C MET A 10 -8.31 4.10 -20.72
N ALA A 11 -7.59 3.41 -21.60
CA ALA A 11 -7.28 2.00 -21.43
C ALA A 11 -6.41 1.76 -20.19
N VAL A 12 -5.36 2.57 -20.01
CA VAL A 12 -4.49 2.52 -18.82
C VAL A 12 -5.26 2.78 -17.53
N ARG A 13 -6.16 3.77 -17.52
CA ARG A 13 -7.02 4.03 -16.35
C ARG A 13 -7.94 2.86 -16.04
N ALA A 14 -8.60 2.29 -17.05
CA ALA A 14 -9.49 1.14 -16.86
C ALA A 14 -8.71 -0.08 -16.32
N LEU A 15 -7.53 -0.36 -16.87
CA LEU A 15 -6.63 -1.41 -16.35
C LEU A 15 -6.23 -1.12 -14.90
N SER A 16 -5.89 0.13 -14.59
CA SER A 16 -5.52 0.51 -13.22
C SER A 16 -6.66 0.30 -12.23
N GLU A 17 -7.92 0.59 -12.58
CA GLU A 17 -9.05 0.28 -11.70
C GLU A 17 -9.20 -1.23 -11.47
N VAL A 18 -8.97 -2.05 -12.49
CA VAL A 18 -8.98 -3.51 -12.34
C VAL A 18 -7.87 -3.97 -11.38
N HIS A 19 -6.65 -3.45 -11.54
CA HIS A 19 -5.56 -3.77 -10.61
C HIS A 19 -5.86 -3.34 -9.18
N LEU A 20 -6.44 -2.15 -8.97
CA LEU A 20 -6.83 -1.68 -7.64
C LEU A 20 -7.92 -2.56 -7.02
N ALA A 21 -8.89 -3.02 -7.82
CA ALA A 21 -9.93 -3.93 -7.37
C ALA A 21 -9.35 -5.29 -6.94
N ILE A 22 -8.38 -5.82 -7.69
CA ILE A 22 -7.68 -7.06 -7.34
C ILE A 22 -6.88 -6.89 -6.04
N GLN A 23 -6.08 -5.82 -5.92
CA GLN A 23 -5.29 -5.54 -4.71
C GLN A 23 -6.19 -5.38 -3.48
N ARG A 24 -7.29 -4.64 -3.61
CA ARG A 24 -8.30 -4.50 -2.54
C ARG A 24 -8.89 -5.85 -2.14
N ARG A 25 -9.28 -6.67 -3.11
CA ARG A 25 -9.82 -8.00 -2.84
C ARG A 25 -8.80 -8.91 -2.14
N CYS A 26 -7.53 -8.82 -2.52
CA CYS A 26 -6.43 -9.54 -1.86
C CYS A 26 -6.33 -9.15 -0.38
N ILE A 27 -6.35 -7.85 -0.09
CA ILE A 27 -6.34 -7.32 1.28
C ILE A 27 -7.53 -7.83 2.08
N ASP A 28 -8.74 -7.77 1.53
CA ASP A 28 -9.96 -8.24 2.20
C ASP A 28 -9.91 -9.75 2.51
N LEU A 29 -9.32 -10.55 1.62
CA LEU A 29 -9.15 -11.99 1.81
C LEU A 29 -8.14 -12.29 2.92
N VAL A 30 -7.04 -11.52 3.02
CA VAL A 30 -6.05 -11.68 4.10
C VAL A 30 -6.66 -11.32 5.46
N LEU A 31 -7.48 -10.26 5.54
CA LEU A 31 -8.21 -9.93 6.76
C LEU A 31 -9.13 -11.08 7.18
N ALA A 32 -9.89 -11.63 6.23
CA ALA A 32 -10.76 -12.77 6.49
C ALA A 32 -9.97 -14.01 6.96
N GLU A 33 -8.80 -14.27 6.39
CA GLU A 33 -7.88 -15.35 6.81
C GLU A 33 -7.44 -15.16 8.27
N ILE A 34 -6.97 -13.97 8.63
CA ILE A 34 -6.53 -13.65 10.00
C ILE A 34 -7.70 -13.78 11.00
N GLN A 35 -8.90 -13.36 10.61
CA GLN A 35 -10.09 -13.50 11.43
C GLN A 35 -10.47 -14.98 11.63
N GLN A 36 -10.41 -15.80 10.57
CA GLN A 36 -10.67 -17.24 10.64
C GLN A 36 -9.64 -17.99 11.52
N GLU A 37 -8.41 -17.50 11.58
CA GLU A 37 -7.37 -17.99 12.51
C GLU A 37 -7.62 -17.59 13.98
N GLY A 38 -8.65 -16.79 14.27
CA GLY A 38 -8.98 -16.36 15.63
C GLY A 38 -8.08 -15.25 16.17
N LYS A 39 -7.33 -14.54 15.32
CA LYS A 39 -6.46 -13.41 15.71
C LYS A 39 -7.21 -12.09 15.89
N GLY A 40 -8.52 -12.09 15.61
CA GLY A 40 -9.39 -10.94 15.79
C GLY A 40 -9.30 -9.90 14.66
N GLU A 41 -10.00 -8.79 14.88
CA GLU A 41 -10.05 -7.62 14.00
C GLU A 41 -8.78 -6.76 14.16
N PRO A 42 -8.51 -5.84 13.20
CA PRO A 42 -7.47 -4.83 13.35
C PRO A 42 -7.56 -4.10 14.71
N PRO A 43 -6.49 -4.11 15.54
CA PRO A 43 -6.55 -3.56 16.91
C PRO A 43 -6.74 -2.03 16.97
N VAL A 44 -6.35 -1.31 15.92
CA VAL A 44 -6.51 0.14 15.78
C VAL A 44 -6.94 0.50 14.35
N PRO A 45 -7.53 1.69 14.13
CA PRO A 45 -7.77 2.19 12.78
C PRO A 45 -6.47 2.27 11.96
N TYR A 46 -6.56 1.98 10.67
CA TYR A 46 -5.43 1.99 9.77
C TYR A 46 -5.83 2.30 8.33
N ALA A 47 -4.87 2.73 7.53
CA ALA A 47 -5.03 2.88 6.09
C ALA A 47 -3.93 2.11 5.35
N PHE A 48 -4.33 1.25 4.41
CA PHE A 48 -3.40 0.60 3.49
C PHE A 48 -3.28 1.42 2.21
N LEU A 49 -2.06 1.86 1.91
CA LEU A 49 -1.74 2.75 0.81
C LEU A 49 -1.25 1.94 -0.40
N ILE A 50 -1.75 2.27 -1.58
CA ILE A 50 -1.05 1.96 -2.84
C ILE A 50 -0.32 3.22 -3.27
N MET A 51 0.93 3.04 -3.65
CA MET A 51 1.82 4.11 -4.05
C MET A 51 2.34 3.86 -5.46
N GLY A 52 3.30 4.66 -5.91
CA GLY A 52 3.94 4.46 -7.21
C GLY A 52 2.96 4.53 -8.39
N SER A 53 3.12 3.61 -9.35
CA SER A 53 2.26 3.52 -10.54
C SER A 53 0.79 3.28 -10.18
N GLY A 54 0.54 2.51 -9.12
CA GLY A 54 -0.81 2.24 -8.62
C GLY A 54 -1.49 3.47 -8.06
N GLY A 55 -0.77 4.28 -7.27
CA GLY A 55 -1.25 5.57 -6.79
C GLY A 55 -1.54 6.56 -7.93
N ARG A 56 -0.70 6.56 -8.98
CA ARG A 56 -0.88 7.39 -10.19
C ARG A 56 -1.99 6.92 -11.14
N LYS A 57 -2.51 5.70 -10.97
CA LYS A 57 -3.42 5.05 -11.93
C LYS A 57 -2.78 4.91 -13.32
N GLU A 58 -1.53 4.44 -13.31
CA GLU A 58 -0.69 4.20 -14.48
C GLU A 58 -0.24 2.73 -14.58
N MET A 59 -0.92 1.82 -13.90
CA MET A 59 -0.61 0.39 -13.96
C MET A 59 -0.91 -0.17 -15.35
N ILE A 60 0.04 -0.93 -15.87
CA ILE A 60 -0.05 -1.69 -17.13
C ILE A 60 -0.04 -3.18 -16.80
N ILE A 61 -0.11 -4.05 -17.83
CA ILE A 61 -0.30 -5.50 -17.70
C ILE A 61 0.64 -6.16 -16.65
N ARG A 62 1.92 -5.76 -16.63
CA ARG A 62 2.88 -6.20 -15.61
C ARG A 62 3.22 -5.02 -14.70
N THR A 63 2.99 -5.18 -13.41
CA THR A 63 3.26 -4.17 -12.38
C THR A 63 3.75 -4.86 -11.11
N ASP A 64 4.63 -4.18 -10.39
CA ASP A 64 5.06 -4.55 -9.04
C ASP A 64 4.09 -4.02 -7.99
N GLN A 65 4.39 -4.31 -6.72
CA GLN A 65 3.65 -3.82 -5.56
C GLN A 65 4.40 -2.69 -4.84
N ASP A 66 3.88 -1.47 -4.94
CA ASP A 66 4.30 -0.33 -4.12
C ASP A 66 3.22 -0.03 -3.07
N ASN A 67 3.47 -0.38 -1.81
CA ASN A 67 2.48 -0.18 -0.75
C ASN A 67 3.08 0.21 0.60
N GLY A 68 2.22 0.71 1.48
CA GLY A 68 2.56 1.13 2.83
C GLY A 68 1.34 1.08 3.73
N ILE A 69 1.55 1.19 5.03
CA ILE A 69 0.46 1.25 6.01
C ILE A 69 0.62 2.45 6.93
N ILE A 70 -0.50 3.12 7.19
CA ILE A 70 -0.66 4.16 8.21
C ILE A 70 -1.45 3.56 9.36
N LEU A 71 -0.88 3.54 10.55
CA LEU A 71 -1.60 3.22 11.80
C LEU A 71 -2.05 4.51 12.48
N ALA A 72 -3.19 4.47 13.17
CA ALA A 72 -3.63 5.59 14.00
C ALA A 72 -2.59 5.91 15.08
N ASP A 73 -2.43 7.20 15.40
CA ASP A 73 -1.63 7.63 16.55
C ASP A 73 -2.42 7.38 17.85
N ASP A 74 -2.34 6.16 18.35
CA ASP A 74 -3.04 5.69 19.54
C ASP A 74 -2.05 4.97 20.48
N PRO A 75 -2.14 5.11 21.82
CA PRO A 75 -1.30 4.35 22.75
C PRO A 75 -1.34 2.83 22.52
N VAL A 76 -2.47 2.28 22.06
CA VAL A 76 -2.63 0.88 21.69
C VAL A 76 -1.76 0.50 20.49
N THR A 77 -1.49 1.45 19.58
CA THR A 77 -0.61 1.24 18.42
C THR A 77 0.81 0.87 18.84
N GLU A 78 1.31 1.43 19.95
CA GLU A 78 2.65 1.16 20.46
C GLU A 78 2.77 -0.16 21.22
N ALA A 79 1.65 -0.83 21.49
CA ALA A 79 1.67 -2.14 22.13
C ALA A 79 2.34 -3.18 21.21
N PRO A 80 3.29 -3.99 21.72
CA PRO A 80 4.01 -4.99 20.91
C PRO A 80 3.09 -5.96 20.16
N GLU A 81 1.95 -6.31 20.76
CA GLU A 81 0.92 -7.15 20.16
C GLU A 81 0.24 -6.49 18.97
N THR A 82 -0.06 -5.19 19.04
CA THR A 82 -0.65 -4.42 17.93
C THR A 82 0.33 -4.33 16.77
N ARG A 83 1.59 -3.96 17.06
CA ARG A 83 2.65 -3.92 16.03
C ARG A 83 2.85 -5.29 15.40
N ARG A 84 2.85 -6.37 16.19
CA ARG A 84 2.98 -7.74 15.66
C ARG A 84 1.79 -8.14 14.80
N TRP A 85 0.57 -7.79 15.19
CA TRP A 85 -0.63 -8.05 14.41
C TRP A 85 -0.54 -7.40 13.03
N PHE A 86 -0.20 -6.11 12.98
CA PHE A 86 -0.08 -5.40 11.70
C PHE A 86 1.11 -5.87 10.85
N MET A 87 2.21 -6.28 11.48
CA MET A 87 3.34 -6.86 10.75
C MET A 87 2.98 -8.19 10.09
N ASP A 88 2.28 -9.09 10.81
CA ASP A 88 1.76 -10.34 10.23
C ASP A 88 0.75 -10.07 9.11
N PHE A 89 -0.15 -9.11 9.30
CA PHE A 89 -1.09 -8.67 8.27
C PHE A 89 -0.39 -8.16 7.01
N CYS A 90 0.54 -7.22 7.13
CA CYS A 90 1.25 -6.65 5.99
C CYS A 90 2.11 -7.69 5.27
N ASP A 91 2.82 -8.55 6.01
CA ASP A 91 3.65 -9.59 5.41
C ASP A 91 2.80 -10.60 4.62
N ARG A 92 1.64 -10.99 5.14
CA ARG A 92 0.66 -11.82 4.41
C ARG A 92 0.14 -11.13 3.16
N VAL A 93 -0.26 -9.85 3.26
CA VAL A 93 -0.72 -9.08 2.08
C VAL A 93 0.35 -9.07 1.00
N ASN A 94 1.60 -8.77 1.35
CA ASN A 94 2.68 -8.70 0.38
C ASN A 94 2.95 -10.06 -0.29
N HIS A 95 2.92 -11.17 0.46
CA HIS A 95 3.04 -12.52 -0.11
C HIS A 95 1.83 -12.89 -1.00
N ARG A 96 0.60 -12.60 -0.57
CA ARG A 96 -0.60 -12.91 -1.38
C ARG A 96 -0.67 -12.07 -2.65
N LEU A 97 -0.14 -10.85 -2.63
CA LEU A 97 0.01 -10.03 -3.84
C LEU A 97 1.01 -10.67 -4.82
N ASP A 98 2.12 -11.19 -4.33
CA ASP A 98 3.09 -11.94 -5.15
C ASP A 98 2.47 -13.22 -5.74
N ASP A 99 1.74 -13.98 -4.92
CA ASP A 99 1.01 -15.20 -5.35
C ASP A 99 0.06 -14.94 -6.53
N VAL A 100 -0.55 -13.75 -6.61
CA VAL A 100 -1.49 -13.37 -7.67
C VAL A 100 -0.86 -12.52 -8.79
N GLY A 101 0.47 -12.41 -8.81
CA GLY A 101 1.24 -11.84 -9.92
C GLY A 101 1.71 -10.39 -9.76
N TYR A 102 1.65 -9.83 -8.56
CA TYR A 102 2.28 -8.54 -8.24
C TYR A 102 3.66 -8.77 -7.63
N GLU A 103 4.67 -8.85 -8.50
CA GLU A 103 6.05 -9.15 -8.13
C GLU A 103 6.58 -8.21 -7.03
N TRP A 104 7.44 -8.76 -6.16
CA TRP A 104 8.17 -8.00 -5.15
C TRP A 104 8.80 -6.71 -5.71
N CYS A 105 8.59 -5.59 -5.03
CA CYS A 105 9.22 -4.33 -5.41
C CYS A 105 10.73 -4.39 -5.16
N THR A 106 11.52 -4.19 -6.22
CA THR A 106 12.99 -4.16 -6.14
C THR A 106 13.54 -3.05 -5.22
N GLY A 107 12.76 -2.00 -4.99
CA GLY A 107 13.08 -0.91 -4.06
C GLY A 107 12.65 -1.18 -2.62
N ASP A 108 12.04 -2.34 -2.34
CA ASP A 108 11.50 -2.74 -1.04
C ASP A 108 10.45 -1.76 -0.48
N ILE A 109 9.67 -1.15 -1.37
CA ILE A 109 8.61 -0.16 -1.06
C ILE A 109 7.31 -0.89 -0.73
N MET A 110 7.26 -1.51 0.44
CA MET A 110 6.16 -2.40 0.84
C MET A 110 5.81 -2.26 2.32
N ALA A 111 4.56 -2.49 2.68
CA ALA A 111 4.02 -2.34 4.04
C ALA A 111 4.63 -3.30 5.08
N ARG A 112 5.27 -4.38 4.63
CA ARG A 112 6.11 -5.25 5.49
C ARG A 112 7.46 -4.62 5.88
N ASN A 113 7.93 -3.62 5.13
CA ASN A 113 9.17 -2.92 5.43
C ASN A 113 8.89 -1.81 6.48
N PRO A 114 9.64 -1.76 7.60
CA PRO A 114 9.50 -0.72 8.63
C PRO A 114 9.56 0.73 8.12
N ASP A 115 10.23 0.98 6.98
CA ASP A 115 10.27 2.30 6.33
C ASP A 115 8.89 2.74 5.78
N PHE A 116 7.96 1.80 5.58
CA PHE A 116 6.60 2.03 5.06
C PHE A 116 5.52 1.46 5.99
N HIS A 117 5.90 1.12 7.24
CA HIS A 117 5.03 0.64 8.30
C HIS A 117 5.06 1.61 9.47
N LYS A 118 4.17 2.60 9.47
CA LYS A 118 4.32 3.78 10.34
C LYS A 118 2.98 4.28 10.84
N THR A 119 3.00 4.96 11.99
CA THR A 119 1.87 5.79 12.41
C THR A 119 1.77 7.05 11.56
N LEU A 120 0.65 7.78 11.65
CA LEU A 120 0.49 9.04 10.93
C LEU A 120 1.56 10.07 11.34
N ASN A 121 1.88 10.23 12.63
CA ASN A 121 2.96 11.10 13.08
C ASN A 121 4.33 10.69 12.51
N GLU A 122 4.65 9.40 12.50
CA GLU A 122 5.91 8.89 11.94
C GLU A 122 6.01 9.16 10.43
N TRP A 123 4.90 9.02 9.70
CA TRP A 123 4.79 9.37 8.29
C TRP A 123 5.04 10.86 8.05
N GLN A 124 4.41 11.74 8.83
CA GLN A 124 4.60 13.19 8.74
C GLN A 124 6.06 13.57 8.98
N GLN A 125 6.70 12.99 10.00
CA GLN A 125 8.12 13.22 10.28
C GLN A 125 9.01 12.74 9.14
N GLN A 126 8.75 11.55 8.59
CA GLN A 126 9.51 11.01 7.46
C GLN A 126 9.40 11.92 6.24
N ILE A 127 8.20 12.42 5.91
CA ILE A 127 7.97 13.31 4.77
C ILE A 127 8.68 14.67 4.97
N SER A 128 8.59 15.27 6.16
CA SER A 128 9.32 16.51 6.48
C SER A 128 10.85 16.33 6.35
N ASN A 129 11.39 15.20 6.79
CA ASN A 129 12.82 14.93 6.68
C ASN A 129 13.33 14.72 5.24
N ILE A 130 12.44 14.39 4.30
CA ILE A 130 12.79 14.24 2.88
C ILE A 130 13.12 15.60 2.25
N THR A 131 12.40 16.66 2.63
CA THR A 131 12.65 18.01 2.11
C THR A 131 13.92 18.61 2.68
N ASP A 132 14.26 18.28 3.92
CA ASP A 132 15.34 18.94 4.65
C ASP A 132 16.72 18.34 4.35
N LEU A 133 16.80 17.07 3.97
CA LEU A 133 18.06 16.35 3.77
C LEU A 133 18.01 15.46 2.50
N PRO A 134 18.08 16.03 1.29
CA PRO A 134 17.98 15.27 0.06
C PRO A 134 19.12 14.26 -0.11
N ASN A 135 18.77 13.03 -0.49
CA ASN A 135 19.69 11.99 -0.96
C ASN A 135 18.98 11.12 -2.01
N GLU A 136 19.69 10.22 -2.70
CA GLU A 136 19.11 9.40 -3.78
C GLU A 136 17.88 8.59 -3.34
N LYS A 137 17.91 8.02 -2.13
CA LYS A 137 16.80 7.27 -1.54
C LYS A 137 15.59 8.17 -1.30
N ARG A 138 15.79 9.36 -0.72
CA ARG A 138 14.76 10.35 -0.40
C ARG A 138 14.19 11.02 -1.65
N ALA A 139 14.99 11.25 -2.68
CA ALA A 139 14.54 11.74 -3.97
C ALA A 139 13.64 10.71 -4.70
N ARG A 140 13.94 9.42 -4.57
CA ARG A 140 13.05 8.35 -5.05
C ARG A 140 11.75 8.30 -4.25
N TRP A 141 11.84 8.41 -2.93
CA TRP A 141 10.67 8.39 -2.06
C TRP A 141 9.74 9.59 -2.25
N SER A 142 10.27 10.78 -2.54
CA SER A 142 9.44 11.97 -2.77
C SER A 142 8.48 11.80 -3.96
N THR A 143 8.89 11.10 -5.02
CA THR A 143 8.04 10.83 -6.19
C THR A 143 6.99 9.74 -5.94
N ILE A 144 7.24 8.86 -4.98
CA ILE A 144 6.31 7.80 -4.55
C ILE A 144 5.25 8.37 -3.60
N PHE A 145 5.65 9.18 -2.62
CA PHE A 145 4.74 9.72 -1.60
C PHE A 145 3.82 10.83 -2.10
N SER A 146 4.29 11.64 -3.06
CA SER A 146 3.50 12.72 -3.65
C SER A 146 2.22 12.22 -4.35
N ILE A 147 2.12 10.91 -4.61
CA ILE A 147 1.01 10.31 -5.35
C ILE A 147 0.62 8.96 -4.75
N SER A 148 0.17 8.98 -3.49
CA SER A 148 -0.42 7.83 -2.80
C SER A 148 -1.95 7.87 -2.86
N LYS A 149 -2.59 6.71 -2.96
CA LYS A 149 -4.05 6.57 -2.83
C LYS A 149 -4.38 5.45 -1.85
N PRO A 150 -5.39 5.61 -0.98
CA PRO A 150 -5.87 4.51 -0.17
C PRO A 150 -6.50 3.43 -1.08
N CYS A 151 -6.03 2.17 -1.01
CA CYS A 151 -6.67 1.04 -1.70
C CYS A 151 -7.89 0.54 -0.94
N THR A 152 -7.73 0.53 0.39
CA THR A 152 -8.75 0.23 1.37
C THR A 152 -8.67 1.35 2.40
N ALA A 153 -9.77 2.08 2.53
CA ALA A 153 -10.00 2.97 3.64
C ALA A 153 -11.04 2.31 4.55
N MET A 154 -10.60 1.65 5.63
CA MET A 154 -11.33 1.78 6.88
C MET A 154 -10.78 3.05 7.55
N ILE A 155 -11.16 4.19 6.97
CA ILE A 155 -11.15 5.44 7.72
C ILE A 155 -12.38 5.34 8.62
N VAL A 156 -12.16 5.07 9.89
CA VAL A 156 -13.15 5.40 10.93
C VAL A 156 -12.93 6.85 11.32
#